data_AF-A0A5B0S2Z7-F1
#
_entry.id   AF-A0A5B0S2Z7-F1
#
_cell.length_a   1.000
_cell.length_b   1.000
_cell.length_c   1.000
_cell.angle_alpha   90.00
_cell.angle_beta   90.00
_cell.angle_gamma   90.00
#
_symmetry.space_group_name_H-M   'P 1'
#
loop_
_entity.id
_entity.type
_entity.pdbx_description
1 polymer ?
#
loop_
_entity_poly.entity_id
_entity_poly.type
_entity_poly.pdbx_seq_one_letter_code
_entity_poly.pdbx_strand_id
1 'polypeptide(L)'
;MEDITTSDVTETSGDDDTLDPDSDLEKNSIPSTPPSEDDLKALLETLFLEGFKGPKVLEILEIQHGIKWSTRTLTRHREKWGLRQCDLPQLITPLNIDPAVRASIISSHSKGLNTREIQARLAKETDVHVEIRTVKRYLQKLNLKLLVNDVESGKVSLDQVYEAVDHAQRFLLHNNAGYRRMRTILARQYSINIPRLVSFFPSIQ
;
A
#
# COMPACT_ATOMS: atom_id res chain seq x y z
N MET A 1 -48.28 -27.14 84.92
CA MET A 1 -49.45 -27.66 84.19
C MET A 1 -48.90 -28.44 83.02
N GLU A 2 -48.97 -29.76 83.17
CA GLU A 2 -48.72 -30.75 82.14
C GLU A 2 -49.88 -30.68 81.13
N ASP A 3 -49.61 -30.93 79.84
CA ASP A 3 -50.37 -31.92 79.08
C ASP A 3 -49.67 -32.25 77.74
N ILE A 4 -49.34 -33.53 77.65
CA ILE A 4 -48.97 -34.38 76.52
C ILE A 4 -50.22 -34.74 75.70
N THR A 5 -50.08 -35.11 74.40
CA THR A 5 -50.84 -36.16 73.63
C THR A 5 -50.34 -36.09 72.15
N THR A 6 -49.47 -37.02 71.68
CA THR A 6 -49.75 -38.33 71.04
C THR A 6 -50.43 -38.22 69.66
N SER A 7 -49.65 -38.37 68.58
CA SER A 7 -49.68 -39.45 67.55
C SER A 7 -50.96 -39.56 66.71
N ASP A 8 -50.79 -39.47 65.39
CA ASP A 8 -51.40 -40.48 64.50
C ASP A 8 -50.51 -40.77 63.29
N VAL A 9 -50.26 -42.07 63.14
CA VAL A 9 -49.66 -42.75 62.00
C VAL A 9 -50.79 -43.27 61.14
N THR A 10 -50.72 -43.05 59.82
CA THR A 10 -51.47 -43.85 58.85
C THR A 10 -50.56 -44.15 57.68
N GLU A 11 -50.06 -45.38 57.64
CA GLU A 11 -49.62 -46.03 56.40
C GLU A 11 -50.88 -46.46 55.64
N THR A 12 -51.00 -46.06 54.37
CA THR A 12 -51.84 -46.80 53.42
C THR A 12 -51.13 -46.90 52.07
N SER A 13 -50.85 -48.15 51.73
CA SER A 13 -50.44 -48.69 50.43
C SER A 13 -51.23 -48.14 49.23
N GLY A 14 -50.54 -47.95 48.10
CA GLY A 14 -51.13 -47.59 46.80
C GLY A 14 -50.07 -47.39 45.72
N ASP A 15 -49.78 -48.45 44.99
CA ASP A 15 -48.97 -48.56 43.78
C ASP A 15 -49.66 -47.89 42.58
N ASP A 16 -48.97 -47.04 41.80
CA ASP A 16 -49.13 -46.93 40.33
C ASP A 16 -47.99 -46.09 39.72
N ASP A 17 -47.38 -46.63 38.66
CA ASP A 17 -46.33 -46.03 37.85
C ASP A 17 -46.82 -44.76 37.14
N THR A 18 -46.08 -43.65 37.23
CA THR A 18 -46.05 -42.72 36.09
C THR A 18 -44.73 -41.97 36.00
N LEU A 19 -44.06 -42.21 34.88
CA LEU A 19 -42.88 -41.53 34.35
C LEU A 19 -43.15 -40.03 34.17
N ASP A 20 -42.29 -39.15 34.68
CA ASP A 20 -41.34 -38.41 33.83
C ASP A 20 -40.48 -37.43 34.66
N PRO A 21 -39.18 -37.30 34.33
CA PRO A 21 -38.24 -36.47 35.07
C PRO A 21 -38.23 -35.02 34.56
N ASP A 22 -38.29 -34.12 35.52
CA ASP A 22 -37.47 -32.91 35.66
C ASP A 22 -37.08 -32.10 34.40
N SER A 23 -37.71 -30.92 34.33
CA SER A 23 -37.02 -29.63 34.19
C SER A 23 -36.16 -29.42 32.94
N ASP A 24 -36.82 -29.08 31.83
CA ASP A 24 -36.24 -28.33 30.72
C ASP A 24 -35.77 -26.93 31.18
N LEU A 25 -34.52 -26.86 31.61
CA LEU A 25 -33.69 -25.66 31.54
C LEU A 25 -32.30 -26.06 31.02
N GLU A 26 -32.24 -26.53 29.77
CA GLU A 26 -30.97 -26.62 29.05
C GLU A 26 -30.42 -25.23 28.75
N LYS A 27 -29.54 -24.85 29.67
CA LYS A 27 -28.49 -23.85 29.57
C LYS A 27 -27.73 -24.00 28.25
N ASN A 28 -27.99 -23.11 27.30
CA ASN A 28 -27.20 -22.89 26.08
C ASN A 28 -25.70 -22.91 26.40
N SER A 29 -25.06 -24.06 26.17
CA SER A 29 -23.63 -24.25 26.34
C SER A 29 -22.94 -23.90 25.03
N ILE A 30 -22.47 -22.66 24.91
CA ILE A 30 -21.47 -22.30 23.91
C ILE A 30 -20.17 -22.99 24.33
N PRO A 31 -19.56 -23.88 23.51
CA PRO A 31 -18.28 -24.45 23.85
C PRO A 31 -17.21 -23.35 23.72
N SER A 32 -16.85 -22.75 24.86
CA SER A 32 -15.89 -21.65 24.92
C SER A 32 -14.48 -22.21 25.12
N THR A 33 -13.92 -22.81 24.08
CA THR A 33 -12.45 -22.91 23.99
C THR A 33 -11.95 -21.51 23.62
N PRO A 34 -11.03 -20.90 24.38
CA PRO A 34 -10.44 -19.64 23.97
C PRO A 34 -9.82 -19.83 22.58
N PRO A 35 -10.11 -18.95 21.60
CA PRO A 35 -9.51 -19.07 20.27
C PRO A 35 -8.00 -19.07 20.41
N SER A 36 -7.32 -20.00 19.72
CA SER A 36 -5.86 -20.10 19.77
C SER A 36 -5.25 -18.76 19.35
N GLU A 37 -4.08 -18.40 19.89
CA GLU A 37 -3.39 -17.17 19.46
C GLU A 37 -3.14 -17.17 17.94
N ASP A 38 -2.95 -18.35 17.34
CA ASP A 38 -2.76 -18.53 15.90
C ASP A 38 -4.04 -18.25 15.11
N ASP A 39 -5.21 -18.65 15.62
CA ASP A 39 -6.51 -18.39 14.98
C ASP A 39 -6.84 -16.90 15.01
N LEU A 40 -6.52 -16.23 16.11
CA LEU A 40 -6.68 -14.78 16.26
C LEU A 40 -5.76 -14.01 15.33
N LYS A 41 -4.53 -14.49 15.16
CA LYS A 41 -3.57 -13.90 14.23
C LYS A 41 -4.07 -14.02 12.79
N ALA A 42 -4.52 -15.20 12.38
CA ALA A 42 -5.04 -15.43 11.04
C ALA A 42 -6.28 -14.56 10.75
N LEU A 43 -7.20 -14.46 11.71
CA LEU A 43 -8.37 -13.59 11.60
C LEU A 43 -8.00 -12.11 11.45
N LEU A 44 -7.07 -11.61 12.25
CA LEU A 44 -6.63 -10.22 12.10
C LEU A 44 -5.94 -10.00 10.75
N GLU A 45 -5.14 -10.96 10.30
CA GLU A 45 -4.48 -10.89 9.00
C GLU A 45 -5.49 -10.76 7.86
N THR A 46 -6.55 -11.57 7.83
CA THR A 46 -7.61 -11.45 6.81
C THR A 46 -8.32 -10.11 6.86
N LEU A 47 -8.70 -9.63 8.05
CA LEU A 47 -9.35 -8.33 8.21
C LEU A 47 -8.48 -7.16 7.74
N PHE A 48 -7.17 -7.22 7.98
CA PHE A 48 -6.25 -6.19 7.50
C PHE A 48 -5.96 -6.30 6.00
N LEU A 49 -5.94 -7.51 5.43
CA LEU A 49 -5.84 -7.73 3.99
C LEU A 49 -7.08 -7.21 3.24
N GLU A 50 -8.26 -7.38 3.82
CA GLU A 50 -9.52 -6.80 3.31
C GLU A 50 -9.55 -5.27 3.42
N GLY A 51 -8.61 -4.67 4.15
CA GLY A 51 -8.41 -3.22 4.23
C GLY A 51 -9.18 -2.54 5.37
N PHE A 52 -9.70 -3.31 6.34
CA PHE A 52 -10.37 -2.74 7.49
C PHE A 52 -9.39 -1.96 8.38
N LYS A 53 -9.87 -0.80 8.86
CA LYS A 53 -9.11 0.07 9.79
C LYS A 53 -9.43 -0.29 11.23
N GLY A 54 -8.52 0.06 12.15
CA GLY A 54 -8.59 -0.30 13.58
C GLY A 54 -9.98 -0.23 14.24
N PRO A 55 -10.74 0.88 14.11
CA PRO A 55 -12.09 0.96 14.70
C PRO A 55 -13.07 -0.08 14.15
N LYS A 56 -13.02 -0.32 12.83
CA LYS A 56 -13.89 -1.31 12.17
C LYS A 56 -13.49 -2.74 12.53
N VAL A 57 -12.19 -3.00 12.67
CA VAL A 57 -11.68 -4.29 13.15
C VAL A 57 -12.18 -4.58 14.57
N LEU A 58 -12.15 -3.60 15.48
CA LEU A 58 -12.71 -3.77 16.83
C LEU A 58 -14.21 -4.07 16.82
N GLU A 59 -14.98 -3.36 15.98
CA GLU A 59 -16.41 -3.61 15.81
C GLU A 59 -16.69 -5.03 15.29
N ILE A 60 -15.92 -5.48 14.31
CA ILE A 60 -16.04 -6.84 13.75
C ILE A 60 -15.69 -7.91 14.80
N LEU A 61 -14.62 -7.70 15.58
CA LEU A 61 -14.21 -8.61 16.64
C LEU A 61 -15.28 -8.74 17.73
N GLU A 62 -15.92 -7.63 18.12
CA GLU A 62 -16.94 -7.62 19.15
C GLU A 62 -18.26 -8.25 18.65
N ILE A 63 -18.71 -7.91 17.43
CA ILE A 63 -19.99 -8.38 16.88
C ILE A 63 -19.92 -9.82 16.39
N GLN A 64 -18.89 -10.19 15.63
CA GLN A 64 -18.83 -11.50 14.95
C GLN A 64 -18.16 -12.58 15.80
N HIS A 65 -17.19 -12.19 16.64
CA HIS A 65 -16.39 -13.13 17.42
C HIS A 65 -16.62 -13.02 18.93
N GLY A 66 -17.41 -12.04 19.40
CA GLY A 66 -17.64 -11.81 20.82
C GLY A 66 -16.38 -11.35 21.58
N ILE A 67 -15.33 -10.92 20.87
CA ILE A 67 -14.04 -10.56 21.44
C ILE A 67 -13.99 -9.06 21.69
N LYS A 68 -14.12 -8.68 22.95
CA LYS A 68 -14.01 -7.28 23.36
C LYS A 68 -12.55 -6.89 23.61
N TRP A 69 -11.97 -6.15 22.68
CA TRP A 69 -10.60 -5.62 22.82
C TRP A 69 -10.55 -4.12 22.96
N SER A 70 -9.56 -3.64 23.72
CA SER A 70 -9.19 -2.24 23.70
C SER A 70 -8.34 -1.92 22.46
N THR A 71 -8.31 -0.65 22.06
CA THR A 71 -7.41 -0.14 21.01
C THR A 71 -5.95 -0.48 21.31
N ARG A 72 -5.53 -0.38 22.57
CA ARG A 72 -4.17 -0.73 23.02
C ARG A 72 -3.86 -2.21 22.85
N THR A 73 -4.83 -3.07 23.16
CA THR A 73 -4.71 -4.53 22.98
C THR A 73 -4.54 -4.88 21.51
N LEU A 74 -5.33 -4.26 20.63
CA LEU A 74 -5.20 -4.44 19.18
C LEU A 74 -3.83 -3.96 18.67
N THR A 75 -3.37 -2.78 19.06
CA THR A 75 -2.03 -2.27 18.67
C THR A 75 -0.91 -3.20 19.12
N ARG A 76 -0.96 -3.70 20.36
CA ARG A 76 0.04 -4.65 20.87
C ARG A 76 0.08 -5.94 20.04
N HIS A 77 -1.07 -6.50 19.68
CA HIS A 77 -1.13 -7.70 18.83
C HIS A 77 -0.64 -7.43 17.41
N ARG A 78 -0.97 -6.26 16.84
CA ARG A 78 -0.46 -5.85 15.53
C ARG A 78 1.06 -5.75 15.49
N GLU A 79 1.66 -5.23 16.55
CA GLU A 79 3.12 -5.16 16.67
C GLU A 79 3.72 -6.56 16.89
N LYS A 80 3.16 -7.35 17.82
CA LYS A 80 3.61 -8.72 18.14
C LYS A 80 3.61 -9.62 16.91
N TRP A 81 2.60 -9.50 16.05
CA TRP A 81 2.39 -10.40 14.92
C TRP A 81 2.83 -9.84 13.57
N GLY A 82 3.41 -8.63 13.52
CA GLY A 82 3.83 -8.03 12.25
C GLY A 82 2.65 -7.72 11.33
N LEU A 83 1.54 -7.23 11.88
CA LEU A 83 0.33 -6.82 11.13
C LEU A 83 0.25 -5.30 11.00
N ARG A 84 1.41 -4.63 10.86
CA ARG A 84 1.46 -3.20 10.52
C ARG A 84 1.28 -3.06 9.02
N GLN A 85 0.80 -1.90 8.59
CA GLN A 85 0.56 -1.63 7.16
C GLN A 85 1.83 -1.76 6.29
N CYS A 86 3.02 -1.64 6.89
CA CYS A 86 4.30 -1.89 6.23
C CYS A 86 4.65 -3.38 6.09
N ASP A 87 4.12 -4.21 6.97
CA ASP A 87 4.43 -5.64 7.08
C ASP A 87 3.44 -6.50 6.28
N LEU A 88 2.17 -6.05 6.17
CA LEU A 88 1.20 -6.69 5.28
C LEU A 88 1.59 -6.50 3.81
N PRO A 89 1.37 -7.50 2.94
CA PRO A 89 1.48 -7.27 1.50
C PRO A 89 0.50 -6.16 1.16
N GLN A 90 1.04 -4.98 0.83
CA GLN A 90 0.21 -3.90 0.33
C GLN A 90 -0.47 -4.48 -0.89
N LEU A 91 -1.78 -4.73 -0.80
CA LEU A 91 -2.61 -4.82 -1.99
C LEU A 91 -2.21 -3.55 -2.74
N ILE A 92 -1.54 -3.74 -3.87
CA ILE A 92 -1.20 -2.64 -4.76
C ILE A 92 -2.57 -2.18 -5.21
N THR A 93 -3.20 -1.29 -4.44
CA THR A 93 -4.47 -0.72 -4.83
C THR A 93 -4.11 -0.07 -6.16
N PRO A 94 -4.67 -0.55 -7.28
CA PRO A 94 -4.42 0.11 -8.53
C PRO A 94 -4.92 1.52 -8.28
N LEU A 95 -3.99 2.48 -8.27
CA LEU A 95 -4.43 3.84 -8.42
C LEU A 95 -4.99 3.79 -9.83
N ASN A 96 -6.32 3.81 -9.94
CA ASN A 96 -6.99 3.92 -11.23
C ASN A 96 -6.57 5.28 -11.76
N ILE A 97 -5.39 5.31 -12.40
CA ILE A 97 -4.88 6.47 -13.08
C ILE A 97 -5.84 6.65 -14.24
N ASP A 98 -6.47 7.82 -14.27
CA ASP A 98 -7.33 8.21 -15.37
C ASP A 98 -6.64 7.90 -16.72
N PRO A 99 -7.32 7.23 -17.68
CA PRO A 99 -6.74 6.87 -18.95
C PRO A 99 -6.05 8.04 -19.68
N ALA A 100 -6.58 9.26 -19.59
CA ALA A 100 -5.98 10.44 -20.22
C ALA A 100 -4.65 10.82 -19.56
N VAL A 101 -4.61 10.85 -18.23
CA VAL A 101 -3.38 11.07 -17.45
C VAL A 101 -2.34 9.99 -17.76
N ARG A 102 -2.76 8.72 -17.82
CA ARG A 102 -1.88 7.59 -18.17
C ARG A 102 -1.27 7.76 -19.56
N ALA A 103 -2.10 8.08 -20.56
CA ALA A 103 -1.64 8.29 -21.94
C ALA A 103 -0.66 9.47 -22.04
N SER A 104 -0.94 10.58 -21.35
CA SER A 104 -0.05 11.74 -21.32
C SER A 104 1.30 11.42 -20.67
N ILE A 105 1.34 10.66 -19.57
CA ILE A 105 2.59 10.24 -18.93
C ILE A 105 3.41 9.33 -19.84
N ILE A 106 2.78 8.33 -20.46
CA ILE A 106 3.47 7.41 -21.39
C ILE A 106 4.01 8.19 -22.60
N SER A 107 3.21 9.08 -23.19
CA SER A 107 3.62 9.96 -24.29
C SER A 107 4.77 10.89 -23.88
N SER A 108 4.78 11.36 -22.64
CA SER A 108 5.81 12.25 -22.13
C SER A 108 7.11 11.52 -21.82
N HIS A 109 7.00 10.31 -21.27
CA HIS A 109 8.12 9.42 -21.01
C HIS A 109 8.79 8.94 -22.30
N SER A 110 8.02 8.54 -23.33
CA SER A 110 8.58 8.13 -24.63
C SER A 110 9.33 9.27 -25.32
N LYS A 111 8.89 10.51 -25.08
CA LYS A 111 9.59 11.72 -25.49
C LYS A 111 10.86 11.97 -24.66
N GLY A 112 11.04 11.37 -23.50
CA GLY A 112 12.18 11.61 -22.62
C GLY A 112 12.06 12.92 -21.83
N LEU A 113 10.83 13.33 -21.48
CA LEU A 113 10.59 14.51 -20.64
C LEU A 113 10.99 14.23 -19.19
N ASN A 114 11.50 15.25 -18.49
CA ASN A 114 11.81 15.17 -17.06
C ASN A 114 10.54 15.24 -16.19
N THR A 115 10.68 15.09 -14.88
CA THR A 115 9.51 15.10 -13.97
C THR A 115 8.74 16.42 -13.97
N ARG A 116 9.41 17.57 -14.10
CA ARG A 116 8.79 18.90 -14.14
C ARG A 116 8.08 19.16 -15.47
N GLU A 117 8.66 18.71 -16.56
CA GLU A 117 8.10 18.78 -17.91
C GLU A 117 6.86 17.87 -18.03
N ILE A 118 6.92 16.66 -17.47
CA ILE A 118 5.75 15.77 -17.38
C ILE A 118 4.65 16.44 -16.56
N GLN A 119 4.99 17.07 -15.42
CA GLN A 119 4.04 17.81 -14.60
C GLN A 119 3.38 18.96 -15.37
N ALA A 120 4.17 19.81 -16.03
CA ALA A 120 3.68 20.94 -16.81
C ALA A 120 2.79 20.47 -17.98
N ARG A 121 3.17 19.36 -18.62
CA ARG A 121 2.40 18.78 -19.71
C ARG A 121 1.09 18.16 -19.25
N LEU A 122 1.07 17.51 -18.09
CA LEU A 122 -0.15 16.99 -17.48
C LEU A 122 -1.14 18.12 -17.18
N ALA A 123 -0.68 19.21 -16.58
CA ALA A 123 -1.52 20.37 -16.33
C ALA A 123 -2.08 20.95 -17.64
N LYS A 124 -1.27 20.98 -18.71
CA LYS A 124 -1.69 21.52 -20.01
C LYS A 124 -2.67 20.62 -20.78
N GLU A 125 -2.46 19.30 -20.79
CA GLU A 125 -3.22 18.36 -21.62
C GLU A 125 -4.47 17.81 -20.92
N THR A 126 -4.45 17.69 -19.59
CA THR A 126 -5.51 17.04 -18.81
C THR A 126 -6.16 17.96 -17.78
N ASP A 127 -5.68 19.21 -17.63
CA ASP A 127 -6.06 20.16 -16.57
C ASP A 127 -5.81 19.65 -15.12
N VAL A 128 -5.17 18.49 -14.98
CA VAL A 128 -4.85 17.89 -13.68
C VAL A 128 -3.56 18.48 -13.15
N HIS A 129 -3.69 19.29 -12.10
CA HIS A 129 -2.58 19.86 -11.37
C HIS A 129 -2.05 18.85 -10.34
N VAL A 130 -0.95 18.20 -10.68
CA VAL A 130 -0.29 17.22 -9.80
C VAL A 130 1.03 17.76 -9.27
N GLU A 131 1.42 17.33 -8.07
CA GLU A 131 2.75 17.57 -7.54
C GLU A 131 3.79 16.61 -8.14
N ILE A 132 5.08 16.99 -8.09
CA ILE A 132 6.21 16.16 -8.55
C ILE A 132 6.21 14.78 -7.89
N ARG A 133 5.88 14.69 -6.59
CA ARG A 133 5.78 13.40 -5.88
C ARG A 133 4.74 12.46 -6.51
N THR A 134 3.64 13.02 -7.00
CA THR A 134 2.55 12.28 -7.64
C THR A 134 2.99 11.80 -9.03
N VAL A 135 3.72 12.63 -9.78
CA VAL A 135 4.32 12.23 -11.07
C VAL A 135 5.30 11.06 -10.87
N LYS A 136 6.20 11.15 -9.88
CA LYS A 136 7.13 10.06 -9.53
C LYS A 136 6.37 8.78 -9.17
N ARG A 137 5.32 8.88 -8.37
CA ARG A 137 4.45 7.76 -8.02
C ARG A 137 3.77 7.14 -9.24
N TYR A 138 3.27 7.95 -10.17
CA TYR A 138 2.68 7.43 -11.42
C TYR A 138 3.70 6.70 -12.27
N LEU A 139 4.91 7.25 -12.42
CA LEU A 139 6.00 6.60 -13.15
C LEU A 139 6.38 5.25 -12.54
N GLN A 140 6.48 5.16 -11.21
CA GLN A 140 6.74 3.90 -10.49
C GLN A 140 5.64 2.87 -10.75
N LYS A 141 4.37 3.27 -10.66
CA LYS A 141 3.23 2.37 -10.92
C LYS A 141 3.16 1.90 -12.37
N LEU A 142 3.59 2.72 -13.32
CA LEU A 142 3.69 2.35 -14.73
C LEU A 142 5.01 1.63 -15.09
N ASN A 143 5.88 1.38 -14.11
CA ASN A 143 7.21 0.80 -14.27
C ASN A 143 8.10 1.57 -15.29
N LEU A 144 7.95 2.88 -15.33
CA LEU A 144 8.69 3.78 -16.22
C LEU A 144 9.90 4.38 -15.50
N LYS A 145 11.10 4.11 -16.01
CA LYS A 145 12.35 4.67 -15.49
C LYS A 145 12.71 5.93 -16.28
N LEU A 146 12.84 7.06 -15.59
CA LEU A 146 13.39 8.27 -16.20
C LEU A 146 14.90 8.16 -16.31
N LEU A 147 15.43 8.65 -17.44
CA LEU A 147 16.87 8.77 -17.62
C LEU A 147 17.42 9.88 -16.73
N VAL A 148 18.55 9.62 -16.10
CA VAL A 148 19.25 10.60 -15.26
C VAL A 148 19.77 11.73 -16.16
N ASN A 149 19.48 12.96 -15.76
CA ASN A 149 20.06 14.16 -16.35
C ASN A 149 21.11 14.69 -15.37
N ASP A 150 22.39 14.57 -15.75
CA ASP A 150 23.52 14.93 -14.89
C ASP A 150 23.60 16.44 -14.59
N VAL A 151 22.95 17.27 -15.42
CA VAL A 151 22.81 18.71 -15.18
C VAL A 151 21.74 18.99 -14.13
N GLU A 152 20.58 18.33 -14.23
CA GLU A 152 19.51 18.47 -13.23
C GLU A 152 19.89 17.87 -11.87
N SER A 153 20.74 16.84 -11.85
CA SER A 153 21.25 16.27 -10.60
C SER A 153 22.37 17.12 -9.97
N GLY A 154 22.84 18.16 -10.66
CA GLY A 154 23.96 18.99 -10.21
C GLY A 154 25.32 18.30 -10.24
N LYS A 155 25.41 17.12 -10.85
CA LYS A 155 26.67 16.38 -11.01
C LYS A 155 27.61 17.09 -11.98
N VAL A 156 27.05 17.75 -13.00
CA VAL A 156 27.78 18.44 -14.05
C VAL A 156 27.17 19.83 -14.21
N SER A 157 28.03 20.86 -14.25
CA SER A 157 27.60 22.22 -14.53
C SER A 157 27.34 22.43 -16.02
N LEU A 158 26.52 23.42 -16.35
CA LEU A 158 26.26 23.80 -17.74
C LEU A 158 27.55 24.11 -18.53
N ASP A 159 28.48 24.83 -17.91
CA ASP A 159 29.75 25.22 -18.53
C ASP A 159 30.60 24.01 -18.90
N GLN A 160 30.67 23.01 -18.01
CA GLN A 160 31.35 21.74 -18.29
C GLN A 160 30.72 20.97 -19.46
N VAL A 161 29.40 21.06 -19.63
CA VAL A 161 28.74 20.46 -20.80
C VAL A 161 29.13 21.20 -22.07
N TYR A 162 29.16 22.54 -22.05
CA TYR A 162 29.57 23.34 -23.20
C TYR A 162 31.01 23.05 -23.62
N GLU A 163 31.93 23.02 -22.67
CA GLU A 163 33.34 22.68 -22.93
C GLU A 163 33.48 21.26 -23.51
N ALA A 164 32.76 20.28 -22.96
CA ALA A 164 32.78 18.91 -23.46
C ALA A 164 32.21 18.80 -24.88
N VAL A 165 31.13 19.55 -25.17
CA VAL A 165 30.53 19.62 -26.51
C VAL A 165 31.49 20.26 -27.50
N ASP A 166 32.08 21.40 -27.15
CA ASP A 166 33.00 22.15 -27.99
C ASP A 166 34.28 21.34 -28.31
N HIS A 167 34.87 20.70 -27.30
CA HIS A 167 35.99 19.78 -27.48
C HIS A 167 35.61 18.57 -28.34
N ALA A 168 34.43 17.97 -28.11
CA ALA A 168 33.96 16.86 -28.94
C ALA A 168 33.72 17.26 -30.41
N GLN A 169 33.18 18.45 -30.65
CA GLN A 169 32.97 18.96 -32.01
C GLN A 169 34.29 19.19 -32.76
N ARG A 170 35.28 19.79 -32.09
CA ARG A 170 36.56 20.14 -32.73
C ARG A 170 37.48 18.95 -32.95
N PHE A 171 37.50 17.98 -32.03
CA PHE A 171 38.54 16.94 -32.02
C PHE A 171 38.03 15.52 -32.22
N LEU A 172 36.75 15.25 -31.94
CA LEU A 172 36.21 13.88 -31.91
C LEU A 172 35.20 13.62 -33.04
N LEU A 173 34.73 14.68 -33.69
CA LEU A 173 33.74 14.61 -34.76
C LEU A 173 34.32 15.13 -36.06
N HIS A 174 34.36 14.27 -37.06
CA HIS A 174 34.64 14.67 -38.43
C HIS A 174 33.32 15.13 -39.04
N ASN A 175 33.03 16.45 -38.99
CA ASN A 175 31.89 17.21 -39.55
C ASN A 175 30.47 16.56 -39.58
N ASN A 176 29.46 17.34 -39.18
CA ASN A 176 28.02 17.00 -39.25
C ASN A 176 27.55 15.82 -38.39
N ALA A 177 28.10 15.67 -37.19
CA ALA A 177 27.59 14.70 -36.24
C ALA A 177 26.31 15.20 -35.56
N GLY A 178 25.19 14.56 -35.90
CA GLY A 178 23.91 14.85 -35.28
C GLY A 178 23.85 14.50 -33.78
N TYR A 179 22.80 14.99 -33.13
CA TYR A 179 22.52 14.85 -31.69
C TYR A 179 22.80 13.46 -31.11
N ARG A 180 22.36 12.38 -31.80
CA ARG A 180 22.54 11.00 -31.32
C ARG A 180 24.02 10.63 -31.14
N ARG A 181 24.88 11.08 -32.06
CA ARG A 181 26.32 10.79 -32.01
C ARG A 181 26.99 11.61 -30.91
N MET A 182 26.65 12.89 -30.80
CA MET A 182 27.16 13.76 -29.75
C MET A 182 26.77 13.26 -28.35
N ARG A 183 25.51 12.86 -28.15
CA ARG A 183 25.05 12.25 -26.89
C ARG A 183 25.86 11.01 -26.52
N THR A 184 26.21 10.18 -27.51
CA THR A 184 27.02 8.97 -27.30
C THR A 184 28.45 9.32 -26.87
N ILE A 185 29.03 10.36 -27.46
CA ILE A 185 30.36 10.87 -27.12
C ILE A 185 30.37 11.41 -25.69
N LEU A 186 29.41 12.28 -25.35
CA LEU A 186 29.28 12.83 -24.00
C LEU A 186 29.15 11.73 -22.95
N ALA A 187 28.32 10.71 -23.21
CA ALA A 187 28.16 9.59 -22.30
C ALA A 187 29.42 8.72 -22.16
N ARG A 188 30.16 8.47 -23.26
CA ARG A 188 31.30 7.54 -23.26
C ARG A 188 32.62 8.17 -22.88
N GLN A 189 32.89 9.40 -23.33
CA GLN A 189 34.19 10.05 -23.18
C GLN A 189 34.23 11.01 -22.00
N TYR A 190 33.09 11.63 -21.68
CA TYR A 190 33.00 12.62 -20.61
C TYR A 190 32.18 12.13 -19.41
N SER A 191 31.57 10.94 -19.49
CA SER A 191 30.66 10.40 -18.47
C SER A 191 29.48 11.33 -18.13
N ILE A 192 29.03 12.11 -19.13
CA ILE A 192 27.94 13.09 -19.02
C ILE A 192 26.67 12.48 -19.65
N ASN A 193 25.63 12.28 -18.84
CA ASN A 193 24.33 11.80 -19.29
C ASN A 193 23.32 12.93 -19.39
N ILE A 194 22.98 13.30 -20.63
CA ILE A 194 21.94 14.29 -20.90
C ILE A 194 20.90 13.68 -21.85
N PRO A 195 19.67 13.40 -21.38
CA PRO A 195 18.62 12.75 -22.16
C PRO A 195 18.12 13.58 -23.35
N ARG A 196 18.20 14.92 -23.23
CA ARG A 196 17.84 15.92 -24.24
C ARG A 196 18.85 17.07 -24.26
N LEU A 197 19.46 17.32 -25.42
CA LEU A 197 20.28 18.52 -25.67
C LEU A 197 19.63 19.49 -26.67
N VAL A 198 18.32 19.39 -26.88
CA VAL A 198 17.63 20.08 -28.00
C VAL A 198 17.74 21.61 -27.91
N SER A 199 17.99 22.16 -26.73
CA SER A 199 18.23 23.60 -26.51
C SER A 199 19.71 24.03 -26.63
N PHE A 200 20.65 23.09 -26.77
CA PHE A 200 22.10 23.38 -26.69
C PHE A 200 22.83 23.40 -28.02
N PHE A 201 22.19 22.94 -29.09
CA PHE A 201 22.77 22.98 -30.43
C PHE A 201 22.11 24.10 -31.24
N PRO A 202 22.85 25.13 -31.68
CA PRO A 202 22.35 25.98 -32.75
C PRO A 202 22.13 25.11 -33.99
N SER A 203 20.95 25.24 -34.60
CA SER A 203 20.66 24.62 -35.88
C SER A 203 21.74 25.00 -36.88
N ILE A 204 22.40 24.00 -37.46
CA ILE A 204 23.29 24.20 -38.60
C ILE A 204 22.39 24.68 -39.75
N GLN A 205 22.48 25.97 -40.10
CA GLN A 205 22.06 26.49 -41.40
C GLN A 205 23.18 26.32 -42.41
#